data_AF-A0A3D4TJR9-F1
#
_entry.id   AF-A0A3D4TJR9-F1
#
_cell.length_a   1.000
_cell.length_b   1.000
_cell.length_c   1.000
_cell.angle_alpha   90.00
_cell.angle_beta   90.00
_cell.angle_gamma   90.00
#
_symmetry.space_group_name_H-M   'P 1'
#
loop_
_entity.id
_entity.type
_entity.pdbx_description
1 polymer ?
#
loop_
_entity_poly.entity_id
_entity_poly.type
_entity_poly.pdbx_seq_one_letter_code
_entity_poly.pdbx_strand_id
1 'polypeptide(L)'
;YRYTELLNGNPALPSWRAKRIALLNWYPDANGNFTQASLLASPYKKGTVGDIAGWNFYDAGKPQDLEVPVSWTWSQPIRRRDNAFSPTASVAYRFSEDTMVYVKYAEGTKLPSLFETTLGLFTAAKPVGELKPERARSWEIGASTIRYDLFTAGDRLALKLAYFDTRIDDLITRDYRTLSAGLIRNVDQFKVSGMEFQSSYDSGKVFADLSAHYYFKAKTCAPDIAAERRAYGAQRRNDELANT
;
A
#
# COMPACT_ATOMS: atom_id res chain seq x y z
N TYR A 1 14.01 27.60 14.96
CA TYR A 1 14.00 28.13 13.57
C TYR A 1 12.56 28.47 13.16
N ARG A 2 12.36 29.16 12.04
CA ARG A 2 11.05 29.39 11.41
C ARG A 2 11.12 28.94 9.96
N TYR A 3 10.11 28.20 9.50
CA TYR A 3 9.92 28.01 8.07
C TYR A 3 9.49 29.32 7.43
N THR A 4 10.25 29.79 6.44
CA THR A 4 10.09 31.11 5.86
C THR A 4 10.11 31.03 4.33
N GLU A 5 9.11 31.63 3.70
CA GLU A 5 9.07 31.89 2.26
C GLU A 5 9.53 33.32 1.99
N LEU A 6 10.50 33.49 1.10
CA LEU A 6 10.84 34.80 0.54
C LEU A 6 10.03 35.03 -0.73
N LEU A 7 9.34 36.16 -0.79
CA LEU A 7 8.33 36.43 -1.79
C LEU A 7 8.65 37.73 -2.55
N ASN A 8 8.27 37.77 -3.82
CA ASN A 8 8.24 38.98 -4.63
C ASN A 8 6.81 39.26 -5.10
N GLY A 9 6.26 40.40 -4.73
CA GLY A 9 4.93 40.82 -5.13
C GLY A 9 4.41 41.99 -4.28
N ASN A 10 3.09 42.13 -4.21
CA ASN A 10 2.47 43.13 -3.34
C ASN A 10 2.28 42.56 -1.92
N PRO A 11 2.97 43.06 -0.88
CA PRO A 11 2.82 42.56 0.49
C PRO A 11 1.45 42.85 1.10
N ALA A 12 0.63 43.73 0.50
CA ALA A 12 -0.75 43.98 0.93
C ALA A 12 -1.75 42.93 0.44
N LEU A 13 -1.34 42.02 -0.45
CA LEU A 13 -2.17 40.93 -0.95
C LEU A 13 -1.78 39.60 -0.27
N PRO A 14 -2.70 38.61 -0.23
CA PRO A 14 -2.38 37.29 0.31
C PRO A 14 -1.12 36.67 -0.32
N SER A 15 -0.28 36.03 0.50
CA SER A 15 1.04 35.52 0.10
C SER A 15 1.01 34.54 -1.07
N TRP A 16 -0.05 33.75 -1.24
CA TRP A 16 -0.24 32.82 -2.37
C TRP A 16 -0.36 33.51 -3.75
N ARG A 17 -0.55 34.83 -3.81
CA ARG A 17 -0.50 35.61 -5.07
C ARG A 17 0.89 36.09 -5.44
N ALA A 18 1.86 36.02 -4.52
CA ALA A 18 3.22 36.48 -4.75
C ALA A 18 4.09 35.37 -5.35
N LYS A 19 5.15 35.76 -6.06
CA LYS A 19 6.13 34.82 -6.61
C LYS A 19 7.07 34.38 -5.51
N ARG A 20 7.14 33.07 -5.24
CA ARG A 20 8.11 32.51 -4.30
C ARG A 20 9.52 32.50 -4.89
N ILE A 21 10.44 33.16 -4.20
CA ILE A 21 11.86 33.27 -4.55
C ILE A 21 12.67 32.17 -3.88
N ALA A 22 12.41 31.92 -2.60
CA ALA A 22 13.09 30.87 -1.83
C ALA A 22 12.21 30.34 -0.70
N LEU A 23 12.48 29.10 -0.29
CA LEU A 23 11.96 28.48 0.92
C LEU A 23 13.16 28.07 1.78
N LEU A 24 13.17 28.49 3.04
CA LEU A 24 14.33 28.32 3.93
C LEU A 24 13.95 28.27 5.40
N ASN A 25 14.93 27.89 6.24
CA ASN A 25 14.83 27.98 7.68
C ASN A 25 15.49 29.27 8.17
N TRP A 26 14.70 30.15 8.77
CA TRP A 26 15.20 31.33 9.49
C TRP A 26 15.63 30.91 10.89
N TYR A 27 16.89 31.15 11.25
CA TYR A 27 17.43 30.93 12.58
C TYR A 27 17.45 32.22 13.40
N PRO A 28 17.08 32.16 14.69
CA PRO A 28 17.12 33.34 15.55
C PRO A 28 18.55 33.81 15.80
N ASP A 29 18.70 35.03 16.31
CA ASP A 29 19.97 35.50 16.84
C ASP A 29 20.37 34.77 18.13
N ALA A 30 21.54 35.13 18.68
CA ALA A 30 22.10 34.53 19.90
C ALA A 30 21.19 34.65 21.13
N ASN A 31 20.24 35.59 21.14
CA ASN A 31 19.29 35.80 22.22
C ASN A 31 17.95 35.07 21.96
N GLY A 32 17.84 34.30 20.88
CA GLY A 32 16.61 33.60 20.49
C GLY A 32 15.60 34.49 19.75
N ASN A 33 15.96 35.72 19.37
CA ASN A 33 15.05 36.63 18.69
C ASN A 33 15.10 36.51 17.17
N PHE A 34 13.93 36.63 16.54
CA PHE A 34 13.79 36.64 15.08
C PHE A 34 13.77 38.09 14.57
N THR A 35 14.95 38.61 14.24
CA THR A 35 15.17 39.96 13.69
C THR A 35 15.54 39.93 12.20
N GLN A 36 15.35 41.03 11.46
CA GLN A 36 15.76 41.09 10.05
C GLN A 36 17.25 40.76 9.85
N ALA A 37 18.12 41.17 10.78
CA ALA A 37 19.53 40.79 10.77
C ALA A 37 19.72 39.26 10.88
N SER A 38 19.01 38.61 11.81
CA SER A 38 19.05 37.14 11.94
C SER A 38 18.48 36.43 10.71
N LEU A 39 17.48 37.02 10.04
CA LEU A 39 16.96 36.48 8.78
C LEU A 39 18.05 36.48 7.72
N LEU A 40 18.67 37.64 7.47
CA LEU A 40 19.73 37.78 6.48
C LEU A 40 20.95 36.91 6.78
N ALA A 41 21.30 36.75 8.06
CA ALA A 41 22.42 35.91 8.49
C ALA A 41 22.11 34.40 8.48
N SER A 42 20.84 34.00 8.31
CA SER A 42 20.46 32.59 8.33
C SER A 42 21.16 31.82 7.19
N PRO A 43 21.74 30.64 7.46
CA PRO A 43 22.40 29.84 6.43
C PRO A 43 21.44 29.43 5.31
N TYR A 44 21.88 29.58 4.06
CA TYR A 44 21.17 29.12 2.88
C TYR A 44 22.14 28.58 1.82
N LYS A 45 22.07 27.27 1.55
CA LYS A 45 22.99 26.55 0.66
C LYS A 45 24.45 26.79 1.06
N LYS A 46 25.24 27.44 0.20
CA LYS A 46 26.66 27.76 0.43
C LYS A 46 26.89 29.16 1.00
N GLY A 47 25.83 29.94 1.23
CA GLY A 47 25.88 31.31 1.73
C GLY A 47 24.80 31.58 2.77
N THR A 48 24.24 32.78 2.74
CA THR A 48 23.20 33.22 3.66
C THR A 48 21.96 33.71 2.90
N VAL A 49 20.87 33.94 3.63
CA VAL A 49 19.68 34.58 3.07
C VAL A 49 19.99 35.97 2.50
N GLY A 50 20.98 36.68 3.05
CA GLY A 50 21.43 37.98 2.55
C GLY A 50 21.92 37.95 1.11
N ASP A 51 22.35 36.80 0.60
CA ASP A 51 22.81 36.62 -0.78
C ASP A 51 21.65 36.42 -1.77
N ILE A 52 20.42 36.24 -1.27
CA ILE A 52 19.24 36.00 -2.10
C ILE A 52 18.67 37.35 -2.55
N ALA A 53 18.79 37.62 -3.86
CA ALA A 53 18.22 38.82 -4.48
C ALA A 53 16.76 38.62 -4.93
N GLY A 54 16.06 39.73 -5.16
CA GLY A 54 14.79 39.74 -5.88
C GLY A 54 13.56 39.33 -5.07
N TRP A 55 13.62 39.37 -3.74
CA TRP A 55 12.45 39.30 -2.85
C TRP A 55 12.20 40.67 -2.21
N ASN A 56 10.96 40.96 -1.80
CA ASN A 56 10.60 42.23 -1.17
C ASN A 56 9.76 42.08 0.12
N PHE A 57 9.29 40.88 0.44
CA PHE A 57 8.73 40.55 1.76
C PHE A 57 8.88 39.05 2.05
N TYR A 58 8.55 38.63 3.26
CA TYR A 58 8.58 37.23 3.67
C TYR A 58 7.28 36.81 4.35
N ASP A 59 6.96 35.53 4.25
CA ASP A 59 5.91 34.87 5.03
C ASP A 59 6.58 33.82 5.92
N ALA A 60 6.43 33.93 7.24
CA ALA A 60 7.15 33.10 8.20
C ALA A 60 6.17 32.42 9.16
N GLY A 61 6.24 31.10 9.22
CA GLY A 61 5.46 30.28 10.15
C GLY A 61 5.81 30.55 11.62
N LYS A 62 5.15 29.84 12.54
CA LYS A 62 5.46 29.94 13.97
C LYS A 62 6.89 29.44 14.24
N PRO A 63 7.58 29.98 15.27
CA PRO A 63 8.83 29.41 15.76
C PRO A 63 8.68 27.91 16.08
N GLN A 64 9.69 27.13 15.69
CA GLN A 64 9.81 25.71 15.97
C GLN A 64 11.19 25.42 16.57
N ASP A 65 11.24 24.48 17.50
CA ASP A 65 12.50 24.01 18.06
C ASP A 65 13.22 23.12 17.05
N LEU A 66 14.53 23.32 16.93
CA LEU A 66 15.37 22.41 16.16
C LEU A 66 15.73 21.24 17.06
N GLU A 67 14.96 20.16 16.97
CA GLU A 67 15.29 18.90 17.63
C GLU A 67 16.30 18.14 16.78
N VAL A 68 17.53 18.05 17.28
CA VAL A 68 18.57 17.20 16.69
C VAL A 68 18.91 16.07 17.65
N PRO A 69 19.02 14.81 17.19
CA PRO A 69 19.49 13.71 18.02
C PRO A 69 20.92 13.98 18.49
N VAL A 70 21.11 14.18 19.79
CA VAL A 70 22.43 14.41 20.41
C VAL A 70 23.05 13.13 20.99
N SER A 71 22.29 12.03 21.05
CA SER A 71 22.78 10.73 21.52
C SER A 71 21.99 9.59 20.87
N TRP A 72 22.59 8.40 20.86
CA TRP A 72 21.98 7.17 20.35
C TRP A 72 22.05 6.09 21.43
N THR A 73 20.95 5.38 21.62
CA THR A 73 20.89 4.20 22.50
C THR A 73 20.55 2.97 21.68
N TRP A 74 21.17 1.84 21.99
CA TRP A 74 20.79 0.56 21.38
C TRP A 74 19.49 0.05 22.01
N SER A 75 18.52 -0.31 21.17
CA SER A 75 17.35 -1.05 21.62
C SER A 75 17.70 -2.54 21.73
N GLN A 76 16.94 -3.28 22.54
CA GLN A 76 17.03 -4.74 22.57
C GLN A 76 16.75 -5.30 21.16
N PRO A 77 17.52 -6.30 20.67
CA PRO A 77 17.26 -6.90 19.37
C PRO A 77 15.82 -7.43 19.28
N ILE A 78 15.11 -7.04 18.24
CA ILE A 78 13.77 -7.56 17.96
C ILE A 78 13.92 -9.03 17.56
N ARG A 79 13.29 -9.93 18.33
CA ARG A 79 13.21 -11.36 18.03
C ARG A 79 11.74 -11.75 17.85
N ARG A 80 11.43 -12.43 16.74
CA ARG A 80 10.10 -13.01 16.49
C ARG A 80 10.24 -14.45 16.04
N ARG A 81 9.30 -15.28 16.49
CA ARG A 81 9.16 -16.69 16.11
C ARG A 81 7.68 -16.98 15.99
N ASP A 82 7.29 -17.59 14.88
CA ASP A 82 5.93 -18.03 14.62
C ASP A 82 5.95 -19.43 14.02
N ASN A 83 4.84 -20.14 14.16
CA ASN A 83 4.60 -21.42 13.53
C ASN A 83 3.19 -21.48 12.96
N ALA A 84 3.00 -22.34 11.97
CA ALA A 84 1.71 -22.53 11.33
C ALA A 84 1.56 -23.94 10.77
N PHE A 85 0.37 -24.51 10.95
CA PHE A 85 -0.06 -25.73 10.28
C PHE A 85 -1.05 -25.37 9.18
N SER A 86 -0.83 -25.81 7.94
CA SER A 86 -1.62 -25.43 6.76
C SER A 86 -2.11 -26.69 6.03
N PRO A 87 -3.29 -27.24 6.39
CA PRO A 87 -3.79 -28.46 5.77
C PRO A 87 -4.27 -28.23 4.32
N THR A 88 -4.28 -29.30 3.53
CA THR A 88 -4.85 -29.32 2.18
C THR A 88 -5.53 -30.66 1.94
N ALA A 89 -6.68 -30.64 1.29
CA ALA A 89 -7.42 -31.83 0.89
C ALA A 89 -8.06 -31.60 -0.49
N SER A 90 -8.11 -32.65 -1.32
CA SER A 90 -8.72 -32.57 -2.64
C SER A 90 -9.35 -33.90 -3.03
N VAL A 91 -10.47 -33.82 -3.75
CA VAL A 91 -11.15 -34.95 -4.35
C VAL A 91 -11.34 -34.66 -5.83
N ALA A 92 -11.02 -35.62 -6.69
CA ALA A 92 -11.24 -35.53 -8.11
C ALA A 92 -12.00 -36.76 -8.60
N TYR A 93 -12.94 -36.54 -9.52
CA TYR A 93 -13.68 -37.59 -10.20
C TYR A 93 -13.42 -37.50 -11.70
N ARG A 94 -12.98 -38.61 -12.29
CA ARG A 94 -12.73 -38.75 -13.72
C ARG A 94 -13.94 -39.40 -14.37
N PHE A 95 -14.65 -38.65 -15.21
CA PHE A 95 -15.74 -39.19 -16.02
C PHE A 95 -15.21 -40.06 -17.17
N SER A 96 -14.02 -39.74 -17.65
CA SER A 96 -13.27 -40.49 -18.66
C SER A 96 -11.77 -40.29 -18.45
N GLU A 97 -10.95 -40.85 -19.34
CA GLU A 97 -9.51 -40.57 -19.32
C GLU A 97 -9.21 -39.08 -19.54
N ASP A 98 -10.03 -38.39 -20.33
CA ASP A 98 -9.80 -37.00 -20.71
C ASP A 98 -10.62 -35.96 -19.94
N THR A 99 -11.67 -36.36 -19.23
CA THR A 99 -12.59 -35.44 -18.54
C THR A 99 -12.58 -35.67 -17.04
N MET A 100 -12.33 -34.62 -16.27
CA MET A 100 -12.36 -34.66 -14.80
C MET A 100 -13.04 -33.42 -14.19
N VAL A 101 -13.59 -33.61 -13.00
CA VAL A 101 -13.99 -32.55 -12.08
C VAL A 101 -13.26 -32.73 -10.76
N TYR A 102 -13.01 -31.63 -10.05
CA TYR A 102 -12.36 -31.68 -8.76
C TYR A 102 -12.92 -30.62 -7.81
N VAL A 103 -12.77 -30.91 -6.53
CA VAL A 103 -12.97 -29.97 -5.43
C VAL A 103 -11.72 -30.01 -4.57
N LYS A 104 -11.21 -28.85 -4.20
CA LYS A 104 -10.02 -28.69 -3.39
C LYS A 104 -10.28 -27.68 -2.27
N TYR A 105 -9.79 -28.02 -1.09
CA TYR A 105 -9.65 -27.11 0.03
C TYR A 105 -8.18 -26.98 0.39
N ALA A 106 -7.70 -25.76 0.53
CA ALA A 106 -6.31 -25.50 0.93
C ALA A 106 -6.24 -24.33 1.91
N GLU A 107 -5.45 -24.50 2.97
CA GLU A 107 -4.98 -23.40 3.79
C GLU A 107 -3.55 -23.00 3.41
N GLY A 108 -3.25 -21.71 3.50
CA GLY A 108 -1.91 -21.15 3.33
C GLY A 108 -1.61 -20.17 4.44
N THR A 109 -0.35 -20.07 4.86
CA THR A 109 0.06 -19.12 5.89
C THR A 109 1.26 -18.32 5.43
N LYS A 110 1.16 -16.99 5.53
CA LYS A 110 2.28 -16.09 5.34
C LYS A 110 2.70 -15.53 6.71
N LEU A 111 3.89 -15.93 7.16
CA LEU A 111 4.50 -15.32 8.34
C LEU A 111 4.93 -13.88 8.03
N PRO A 112 4.90 -12.96 9.01
CA PRO A 112 5.38 -11.60 8.81
C PRO A 112 6.84 -11.58 8.34
N SER A 113 7.11 -10.88 7.24
CA SER A 113 8.45 -10.80 6.66
C SER A 113 9.37 -9.84 7.45
N LEU A 114 10.68 -9.90 7.18
CA LEU A 114 11.64 -8.93 7.73
C LEU A 114 11.30 -7.49 7.31
N PHE A 115 10.77 -7.27 6.11
CA PHE A 115 10.36 -5.94 5.66
C PHE A 115 9.14 -5.42 6.41
N GLU A 116 8.23 -6.30 6.84
CA GLU A 116 7.04 -5.92 7.60
C GLU A 116 7.33 -5.75 9.10
N THR A 117 8.40 -6.36 9.61
CA THR A 117 8.72 -6.44 11.04
C THR A 117 9.94 -5.63 11.48
N THR A 118 10.74 -5.11 10.55
CA THR A 118 11.92 -4.29 10.85
C THR A 118 11.74 -2.83 10.44
N LEU A 119 12.48 -1.94 11.11
CA LEU A 119 12.55 -0.52 10.76
C LEU A 119 13.60 -0.36 9.65
N GLY A 120 13.18 0.06 8.46
CA GLY A 120 14.05 0.27 7.30
C GLY A 120 13.76 1.58 6.59
N LEU A 121 14.78 2.13 5.91
CA LEU A 121 14.77 3.45 5.26
C LEU A 121 13.60 3.66 4.27
N PHE A 122 13.11 2.59 3.64
CA PHE A 122 12.00 2.64 2.67
C PHE A 122 10.63 2.31 3.26
N THR A 123 10.57 1.70 4.45
CA THR A 123 9.27 1.50 5.09
C THR A 123 8.85 2.78 5.76
N ALA A 124 9.75 3.52 6.43
CA ALA A 124 9.44 4.66 7.31
C ALA A 124 8.22 4.41 8.24
N ALA A 125 7.81 3.15 8.32
CA ALA A 125 6.60 2.64 8.90
C ALA A 125 7.07 1.89 10.11
N LYS A 126 6.73 2.44 11.26
CA LYS A 126 6.91 1.73 12.52
C LYS A 126 6.01 0.49 12.46
N PRO A 127 6.52 -0.74 12.55
CA PRO A 127 5.67 -1.91 12.76
C PRO A 127 4.80 -1.63 13.99
N VAL A 128 3.48 -1.65 13.86
CA VAL A 128 2.61 -1.52 15.04
C VAL A 128 2.61 -2.85 15.78
N GLY A 129 3.25 -2.91 16.94
CA GLY A 129 3.22 -4.10 17.80
C GLY A 129 3.66 -5.39 17.10
N GLU A 130 3.25 -6.53 17.66
CA GLU A 130 3.44 -7.85 17.05
C GLU A 130 2.43 -8.08 15.93
N LEU A 131 2.95 -8.35 14.72
CA LEU A 131 2.14 -8.70 13.56
C LEU A 131 1.78 -10.17 13.66
N LYS A 132 0.52 -10.49 13.39
CA LYS A 132 0.06 -11.88 13.28
C LYS A 132 0.34 -12.44 11.89
N PRO A 133 0.60 -13.75 11.75
CA PRO A 133 0.60 -14.42 10.45
C PRO A 133 -0.72 -14.28 9.70
N GLU A 134 -0.65 -14.07 8.39
CA GLU A 134 -1.84 -14.06 7.52
C GLU A 134 -2.28 -15.50 7.25
N ARG A 135 -3.58 -15.79 7.37
CA ARG A 135 -4.15 -17.13 7.16
C ARG A 135 -5.10 -17.14 5.97
N ALA A 136 -4.67 -17.72 4.87
CA ALA A 136 -5.51 -17.98 3.70
C ALA A 136 -6.26 -19.30 3.85
N ARG A 137 -7.55 -19.32 3.53
CA ARG A 137 -8.38 -20.51 3.34
C ARG A 137 -9.09 -20.41 2.01
N SER A 138 -8.94 -21.42 1.18
CA SER A 138 -9.43 -21.41 -0.19
C SER A 138 -10.21 -22.67 -0.51
N TRP A 139 -11.38 -22.48 -1.13
CA TRP A 139 -12.11 -23.53 -1.82
C TRP A 139 -11.99 -23.32 -3.32
N GLU A 140 -11.70 -24.38 -4.05
CA GLU A 140 -11.62 -24.38 -5.51
C GLU A 140 -12.44 -25.55 -6.05
N ILE A 141 -13.31 -25.27 -7.02
CA ILE A 141 -14.08 -26.27 -7.75
C ILE A 141 -13.76 -26.07 -9.23
N GLY A 142 -13.35 -27.12 -9.91
CA GLY A 142 -13.03 -27.00 -11.32
C GLY A 142 -13.33 -28.25 -12.13
N ALA A 143 -13.32 -28.04 -13.43
CA ALA A 143 -13.51 -29.06 -14.44
C ALA A 143 -12.46 -28.88 -15.53
N SER A 144 -12.00 -29.98 -16.11
CA SER A 144 -11.16 -29.94 -17.30
C SER A 144 -11.50 -31.08 -18.24
N THR A 145 -11.36 -30.83 -19.54
CA THR A 145 -11.46 -31.86 -20.55
C THR A 145 -10.43 -31.67 -21.64
N ILE A 146 -9.94 -32.78 -22.19
CA ILE A 146 -9.27 -32.81 -23.49
C ILE A 146 -10.22 -33.49 -24.48
N ARG A 147 -10.25 -32.99 -25.72
CA ARG A 147 -10.98 -33.57 -26.84
C ARG A 147 -10.02 -33.68 -28.02
N TYR A 148 -10.12 -34.78 -28.74
CA TYR A 148 -9.35 -35.07 -29.94
C TYR A 148 -10.29 -35.17 -31.13
N ASP A 149 -9.76 -34.91 -32.33
CA ASP A 149 -10.47 -35.09 -33.60
C ASP A 149 -11.81 -34.33 -33.66
N LEU A 150 -11.84 -33.09 -33.16
CA LEU A 150 -13.04 -32.28 -33.00
C LEU A 150 -13.48 -31.57 -34.29
N PHE A 151 -12.56 -30.92 -35.00
CA PHE A 151 -12.83 -30.21 -36.25
C PHE A 151 -12.10 -30.86 -37.44
N THR A 152 -10.90 -31.36 -37.22
CA THR A 152 -10.05 -32.05 -38.21
C THR A 152 -9.36 -33.24 -37.57
N ALA A 153 -9.08 -34.28 -38.37
CA ALA A 153 -8.33 -35.44 -37.89
C ALA A 153 -6.95 -35.03 -37.40
N GLY A 154 -6.61 -35.46 -36.18
CA GLY A 154 -5.38 -35.15 -35.48
C GLY A 154 -5.39 -33.87 -34.65
N ASP A 155 -6.51 -33.12 -34.60
CA ASP A 155 -6.59 -31.93 -33.74
C ASP A 155 -6.84 -32.27 -32.26
N ARG A 156 -6.53 -31.31 -31.40
CA ARG A 156 -6.71 -31.40 -29.94
C ARG A 156 -7.23 -30.08 -29.39
N LEU A 157 -8.27 -30.15 -28.57
CA LEU A 157 -8.79 -29.05 -27.76
C LEU A 157 -8.71 -29.41 -26.27
N ALA A 158 -7.99 -28.61 -25.48
CA ALA A 158 -7.97 -28.69 -24.03
C ALA A 158 -8.75 -27.51 -23.44
N LEU A 159 -9.60 -27.78 -22.45
CA LEU A 159 -10.40 -26.79 -21.73
C LEU A 159 -10.25 -27.01 -20.23
N LYS A 160 -10.14 -25.93 -19.46
CA LYS A 160 -10.17 -25.92 -18.00
C LYS A 160 -10.97 -24.72 -17.51
N LEU A 161 -11.85 -24.97 -16.54
CA LEU A 161 -12.61 -23.95 -15.85
C LEU A 161 -12.50 -24.19 -14.34
N ALA A 162 -12.27 -23.14 -13.56
CA ALA A 162 -12.23 -23.21 -12.11
C ALA A 162 -12.99 -22.02 -11.50
N TYR A 163 -13.68 -22.28 -10.41
CA TYR A 163 -14.21 -21.28 -9.50
C TYR A 163 -13.41 -21.35 -8.20
N PHE A 164 -13.04 -20.21 -7.65
CA PHE A 164 -12.35 -20.13 -6.36
C PHE A 164 -13.05 -19.13 -5.42
N ASP A 165 -12.99 -19.42 -4.12
CA ASP A 165 -13.34 -18.51 -3.04
C ASP A 165 -12.28 -18.60 -1.94
N THR A 166 -11.55 -17.50 -1.77
CA THR A 166 -10.42 -17.39 -0.86
C THR A 166 -10.66 -16.28 0.15
N ARG A 167 -10.48 -16.63 1.43
CA ARG A 167 -10.49 -15.71 2.56
C ARG A 167 -9.11 -15.69 3.20
N ILE A 168 -8.53 -14.51 3.34
CA ILE A 168 -7.27 -14.26 4.05
C ILE A 168 -7.60 -13.50 5.33
N ASP A 169 -7.41 -14.12 6.48
CA ASP A 169 -7.55 -13.47 7.78
C ASP A 169 -6.23 -12.82 8.22
N ASP A 170 -6.33 -11.80 9.07
CA ASP A 170 -5.19 -11.04 9.60
C ASP A 170 -4.29 -10.48 8.49
N LEU A 171 -4.87 -10.02 7.36
CA LEU A 171 -4.11 -9.50 6.22
C LEU A 171 -3.15 -8.38 6.66
N ILE A 172 -1.85 -8.50 6.38
CA ILE A 172 -0.88 -7.45 6.67
C ILE A 172 -0.95 -6.42 5.54
N THR A 173 -1.21 -5.17 5.91
CA THR A 173 -1.31 -4.07 4.95
C THR A 173 -0.78 -2.77 5.56
N ARG A 174 -0.75 -1.72 4.75
CA ARG A 174 -0.24 -0.40 5.13
C ARG A 174 -1.38 0.58 5.35
N ASP A 175 -1.38 1.19 6.54
CA ASP A 175 -2.36 2.15 7.00
C ASP A 175 -1.77 3.56 7.06
N TYR A 176 -2.31 4.49 6.29
CA TYR A 176 -1.80 5.86 6.15
C TYR A 176 -2.51 6.91 7.02
N ARG A 177 -3.35 6.51 7.98
CA ARG A 177 -4.19 7.46 8.76
C ARG A 177 -3.37 8.34 9.70
N THR A 178 -2.33 7.80 10.32
CA THR A 178 -1.58 8.49 11.39
C THR A 178 -0.17 8.91 10.98
N LEU A 179 0.40 8.30 9.95
CA LEU A 179 1.77 8.54 9.50
C LEU A 179 1.78 8.61 7.98
N SER A 180 2.39 9.65 7.40
CA SER A 180 2.50 9.82 5.95
C SER A 180 3.29 8.70 5.28
N ALA A 181 4.26 8.14 5.99
CA ALA A 181 4.95 6.93 5.58
C ALA A 181 4.05 5.68 5.64
N GLY A 182 2.96 5.69 6.40
CA GLY A 182 2.09 4.55 6.66
C GLY A 182 2.59 3.67 7.83
N LEU A 183 1.68 2.93 8.45
CA LEU A 183 1.94 1.93 9.49
C LEU A 183 1.63 0.54 8.95
N ILE A 184 2.52 -0.42 9.17
CA ILE A 184 2.29 -1.82 8.77
C ILE A 184 1.52 -2.52 9.89
N ARG A 185 0.35 -3.07 9.57
CA ARG A 185 -0.55 -3.71 10.54
C ARG A 185 -1.38 -4.84 9.94
N ASN A 186 -1.98 -5.67 10.79
CA ASN A 186 -3.06 -6.57 10.38
C ASN A 186 -4.40 -5.81 10.25
N VAL A 187 -5.17 -6.13 9.21
CA VAL A 187 -6.60 -5.82 9.07
C VAL A 187 -7.40 -7.13 9.15
N ASP A 188 -8.70 -7.04 9.41
CA ASP A 188 -9.56 -8.19 9.72
C ASP A 188 -9.48 -9.29 8.65
N GLN A 189 -9.79 -8.98 7.38
CA GLN A 189 -9.78 -10.00 6.33
C GLN A 189 -9.76 -9.42 4.91
N PHE A 190 -9.23 -10.18 3.96
CA PHE A 190 -9.41 -9.99 2.53
C PHE A 190 -10.17 -11.16 1.92
N LYS A 191 -11.22 -10.86 1.16
CA LYS A 191 -12.08 -11.86 0.50
C LYS A 191 -11.97 -11.69 -1.00
N VAL A 192 -11.59 -12.76 -1.68
CA VAL A 192 -11.48 -12.79 -3.13
C VAL A 192 -12.11 -14.06 -3.69
N SER A 193 -13.02 -13.90 -4.66
CA SER A 193 -13.67 -15.02 -5.33
C SER A 193 -13.84 -14.72 -6.80
N GLY A 194 -13.70 -15.72 -7.67
CA GLY A 194 -13.73 -15.53 -9.10
C GLY A 194 -13.77 -16.82 -9.89
N MET A 195 -13.66 -16.67 -11.21
CA MET A 195 -13.56 -17.78 -12.15
C MET A 195 -12.34 -17.62 -13.05
N GLU A 196 -11.68 -18.74 -13.31
CA GLU A 196 -10.57 -18.88 -14.25
C GLU A 196 -10.97 -19.82 -15.38
N PHE A 197 -10.71 -19.39 -16.62
CA PHE A 197 -10.90 -20.19 -17.81
C PHE A 197 -9.58 -20.24 -18.60
N GLN A 198 -9.24 -21.43 -19.07
CA GLN A 198 -8.10 -21.67 -19.95
C GLN A 198 -8.52 -22.63 -21.06
N SER A 199 -8.10 -22.34 -22.29
CA SER A 199 -8.27 -23.23 -23.43
C SER A 199 -7.06 -23.20 -24.34
N SER A 200 -6.76 -24.35 -24.93
CA SER A 200 -5.67 -24.53 -25.90
C SER A 200 -6.15 -25.42 -27.03
N TYR A 201 -6.01 -24.97 -28.27
CA TYR A 201 -6.36 -25.70 -29.48
C TYR A 201 -5.13 -25.85 -30.37
N ASP A 202 -4.95 -27.03 -30.95
CA ASP A 202 -3.86 -27.34 -31.86
C ASP A 202 -4.31 -28.35 -32.92
N SER A 203 -4.15 -28.02 -34.21
CA SER A 203 -4.39 -28.90 -35.36
C SER A 203 -3.13 -29.23 -36.16
N GLY A 204 -1.95 -28.92 -35.62
CA GLY A 204 -0.65 -29.00 -36.28
C GLY A 204 -0.38 -27.86 -37.28
N LYS A 205 -1.42 -27.39 -38.00
CA LYS A 205 -1.33 -26.24 -38.93
C LYS A 205 -1.69 -24.92 -38.27
N VAL A 206 -2.66 -24.95 -37.35
CA VAL A 206 -3.16 -23.78 -36.63
C VAL A 206 -3.25 -24.12 -35.16
N PHE A 207 -2.79 -23.20 -34.32
CA PHE A 207 -2.90 -23.29 -32.87
C PHE A 207 -3.45 -21.99 -32.31
N ALA A 208 -4.14 -22.07 -31.17
CA ALA A 208 -4.69 -20.92 -30.47
C ALA A 208 -4.83 -21.21 -28.99
N ASP A 209 -4.44 -20.24 -28.16
CA ASP A 209 -4.61 -20.27 -26.71
C ASP A 209 -5.45 -19.08 -26.26
N LEU A 210 -6.38 -19.33 -25.34
CA LEU A 210 -7.21 -18.31 -24.72
C LEU A 210 -7.23 -18.54 -23.21
N SER A 211 -7.02 -17.48 -22.45
CA SER A 211 -7.11 -17.48 -21.00
C SER A 211 -7.90 -16.26 -20.55
N ALA A 212 -8.79 -16.47 -19.60
CA ALA A 212 -9.62 -15.41 -19.03
C ALA A 212 -9.77 -15.63 -17.52
N HIS A 213 -9.87 -14.53 -16.79
CA HIS A 213 -10.09 -14.54 -15.36
C HIS A 213 -11.05 -13.40 -14.98
N TYR A 214 -11.99 -13.68 -14.08
CA TYR A 214 -13.00 -12.71 -13.66
C TYR A 214 -13.26 -12.79 -12.15
N TYR A 215 -13.08 -11.66 -11.44
CA TYR A 215 -13.38 -11.55 -10.01
C TYR A 215 -14.85 -11.18 -9.80
N PHE A 216 -15.58 -11.97 -9.00
CA PHE A 216 -16.90 -11.58 -8.48
C PHE A 216 -16.79 -10.71 -7.24
N LYS A 217 -15.72 -10.92 -6.46
CA LYS A 217 -15.48 -10.23 -5.20
C LYS A 217 -13.98 -10.07 -5.04
N ALA A 218 -13.56 -8.87 -4.65
CA ALA A 218 -12.21 -8.57 -4.19
C ALA A 218 -12.34 -7.42 -3.20
N LYS A 219 -12.42 -7.74 -1.90
CA LYS A 219 -12.68 -6.73 -0.87
C LYS A 219 -11.84 -6.94 0.38
N THR A 220 -11.30 -5.83 0.87
CA THR A 220 -10.66 -5.75 2.18
C THR A 220 -11.72 -5.34 3.20
N CYS A 221 -11.87 -6.12 4.27
CA CYS A 221 -12.72 -5.78 5.40
C CYS A 221 -11.81 -5.23 6.49
N ALA A 222 -12.01 -3.96 6.85
CA ALA A 222 -11.29 -3.28 7.92
C ALA A 222 -12.27 -2.38 8.69
N PRO A 223 -13.02 -2.92 9.67
CA PRO A 223 -14.12 -2.21 10.33
C PRO A 223 -13.70 -0.89 10.99
N ASP A 224 -12.49 -0.83 11.53
CA ASP A 224 -11.92 0.36 12.17
C ASP A 224 -11.63 1.48 11.15
N ILE A 225 -11.07 1.12 9.98
CA ILE A 225 -10.87 2.08 8.88
C ILE A 225 -12.21 2.56 8.35
N ALA A 226 -13.15 1.64 8.12
CA ALA A 226 -14.47 1.98 7.61
C ALA A 226 -15.20 2.95 8.55
N ALA A 227 -15.16 2.71 9.88
CA ALA A 227 -15.76 3.59 10.86
C ALA A 227 -15.17 5.02 10.83
N GLU A 228 -13.85 5.15 10.75
CA GLU A 228 -13.19 6.46 10.62
C GLU A 228 -13.58 7.15 9.31
N ARG A 229 -13.61 6.41 8.19
CA ARG A 229 -13.99 6.97 6.88
C ARG A 229 -15.44 7.45 6.86
N ARG A 230 -16.36 6.73 7.51
CA ARG A 230 -17.74 7.18 7.68
C ARG A 230 -17.85 8.47 8.48
N ALA A 231 -17.14 8.56 9.61
CA ALA A 231 -17.11 9.78 10.42
C ALA A 231 -16.54 10.98 9.64
N TYR A 232 -15.44 10.76 8.91
CA TYR A 232 -14.82 11.76 8.04
C TYR A 232 -15.76 12.18 6.89
N GLY A 233 -16.44 11.22 6.27
CA GLY A 233 -17.42 11.46 5.21
C GLY A 233 -18.59 12.31 5.69
N ALA A 234 -19.16 11.97 6.85
CA ALA A 234 -20.20 12.78 7.49
C ALA A 234 -19.73 14.20 7.79
N GLN A 235 -18.51 14.37 8.32
CA GLN A 235 -17.93 15.68 8.60
C GLN A 235 -17.77 16.55 7.34
N ARG A 236 -17.41 15.95 6.21
CA ARG A 236 -17.16 16.65 4.94
C ARG A 236 -18.33 16.64 3.96
N ARG A 237 -19.50 16.11 4.36
CA ARG A 237 -20.67 15.94 3.48
C ARG A 237 -20.31 15.17 2.19
N ASN A 238 -19.53 14.10 2.36
CA ASN A 238 -19.19 13.18 1.29
C ASN A 238 -19.95 11.86 1.52
N ASP A 239 -21.00 11.66 0.72
CA ASP A 239 -21.93 10.54 0.87
C ASP A 239 -21.29 9.18 0.51
N GLU A 240 -20.33 9.17 -0.41
CA GLU A 240 -19.59 7.94 -0.77
C GLU A 240 -18.82 7.40 0.44
N LEU A 241 -18.10 8.28 1.14
CA LEU A 241 -17.35 7.91 2.35
C LEU A 241 -18.27 7.66 3.55
N ALA A 242 -19.39 8.38 3.65
CA ALA A 242 -20.35 8.19 4.74
C ALA A 242 -21.04 6.81 4.70
N ASN A 243 -21.08 6.17 3.53
CA ASN A 243 -21.75 4.88 3.29
C ASN A 243 -20.80 3.70 3.09
N THR A 244 -19.50 3.86 3.37
CA THR A 244 -18.49 2.78 3.24
C THR A 244 -18.49 1.76 4.38
#